data_AF-A0A2V6ZVS6-F1
#
_entry.id   AF-A0A2V6ZVS6-F1
#
_cell.length_a   1.000
_cell.length_b   1.000
_cell.length_c   1.000
_cell.angle_alpha   90.00
_cell.angle_beta   90.00
_cell.angle_gamma   90.00
#
_symmetry.space_group_name_H-M   'P 1'
#
loop_
_entity.id
_entity.type
_entity.pdbx_description
1 polymer ?
#
loop_
_entity_poly.entity_id
_entity_poly.type
_entity_poly.pdbx_seq_one_letter_code
_entity_poly.pdbx_strand_id
1 'polypeptide(L)'
;MGRLVIGLGLILFMFGAAVVPAHAQVFIAANARPEFSIAPLFVSASVRSEDVAKRVSPVTVTVSWSVAPAANRTPAEIAQDLYLLWPGEVASTVHGDPADPTLARQVEALGFTIKKHGLLPLSARNRSGMGTGTGVRLLGEASFVTFSRPETVARGSRGATFIRIPWKAEMASVDWLARLELPLRDVIVPRQVSWLEEMFWGRRHIVTVSFGDVGYVSLYPLYFGARHRVAPLAPDFSLLLVNFADSSHLRVDEIVPVSARRRPSETRENTETFSLPIMASDGLTPQLLKVQFTYFRGKLPWRPILFSALLLGLGNLTGPLVATVMRRLARVLRARIHVGRGEAGGRARGTVPPPEALERIRPGETNYEETLRLCGGDPEEEQRLPSGEIRAVIYRGQRVVPRRQRSFGWVSTVSHWDVEQHEVQIDFERERVRDIQARVRRARLAEPTAG
;
A
#
# COMPACT_ATOMS: atom_id res chain seq x y z
N MET A 1 -22.63 28.12 -31.29
CA MET A 1 -21.26 27.67 -30.95
C MET A 1 -20.76 28.56 -29.82
N GLY A 2 -20.33 28.16 -28.64
CA GLY A 2 -20.17 26.87 -28.00
C GLY A 2 -19.67 27.16 -26.58
N ARG A 3 -20.50 26.81 -25.58
CA ARG A 3 -20.16 26.41 -24.20
C ARG A 3 -18.88 27.00 -23.57
N LEU A 4 -19.04 28.12 -22.89
CA LEU A 4 -18.29 28.47 -21.67
C LEU A 4 -19.32 28.53 -20.52
N VAL A 5 -18.90 28.19 -19.30
CA VAL A 5 -19.73 28.17 -18.06
C VAL A 5 -20.56 26.90 -17.82
N ILE A 6 -19.88 25.78 -17.53
CA ILE A 6 -20.34 24.79 -16.54
C ILE A 6 -19.10 24.24 -15.84
N GLY A 7 -18.79 24.76 -14.67
CA GLY A 7 -17.68 24.33 -13.81
C GLY A 7 -17.87 24.77 -12.36
N LEU A 8 -19.13 24.86 -11.92
CA LEU A 8 -19.51 25.03 -10.53
C LEU A 8 -20.42 23.84 -10.19
N GLY A 9 -19.81 22.70 -9.90
CA GLY A 9 -20.48 21.44 -9.65
C GLY A 9 -20.08 20.87 -8.29
N LEU A 10 -20.92 21.12 -7.29
CA LEU A 10 -21.03 20.44 -6.01
C LEU A 10 -19.75 20.36 -5.14
N ILE A 11 -19.56 21.41 -4.35
CA ILE A 11 -19.30 21.24 -2.92
C ILE A 11 -20.58 20.69 -2.30
N LEU A 12 -20.66 19.38 -2.05
CA LEU A 12 -21.35 18.77 -0.90
C LEU A 12 -21.11 17.25 -0.92
N PHE A 13 -21.03 16.66 0.27
CA PHE A 13 -20.86 15.22 0.54
C PHE A 13 -19.44 14.65 0.51
N MET A 14 -18.58 15.13 1.42
CA MET A 14 -17.53 14.30 2.04
C MET A 14 -17.32 14.66 3.53
N PHE A 15 -18.39 15.08 4.22
CA PHE A 15 -18.50 14.86 5.66
C PHE A 15 -19.32 13.59 5.88
N GLY A 16 -18.70 12.45 5.55
CA GLY A 16 -19.06 11.20 6.20
C GLY A 16 -18.59 11.30 7.65
N ALA A 17 -19.34 12.03 8.49
CA ALA A 17 -19.35 11.76 9.90
C ALA A 17 -19.82 10.32 10.04
N ALA A 18 -18.88 9.37 10.11
CA ALA A 18 -19.18 8.09 10.70
C ALA A 18 -19.49 8.40 12.16
N VAL A 19 -20.77 8.67 12.45
CA VAL A 19 -21.30 8.60 13.80
C VAL A 19 -21.12 7.15 14.22
N VAL A 20 -20.00 6.86 14.87
CA VAL A 20 -19.84 5.60 15.59
C VAL A 20 -19.34 5.91 16.99
N PRO A 21 -20.27 6.14 17.92
CA PRO A 21 -20.11 5.62 19.26
C PRO A 21 -21.35 4.80 19.65
N ALA A 22 -21.14 3.55 20.07
CA ALA A 22 -22.21 2.61 20.36
C ALA A 22 -21.71 1.24 20.88
N HIS A 23 -21.18 1.08 22.11
CA HIS A 23 -20.50 -0.13 22.63
C HIS A 23 -20.83 -0.48 24.11
N ALA A 24 -21.91 -1.24 24.36
CA ALA A 24 -22.54 -1.25 25.69
C ALA A 24 -21.84 -2.18 26.69
N GLN A 25 -21.25 -1.59 27.73
CA GLN A 25 -20.82 -2.30 28.94
C GLN A 25 -21.61 -1.77 30.13
N VAL A 26 -22.49 -2.61 30.68
CA VAL A 26 -23.36 -2.25 31.80
C VAL A 26 -23.55 -3.48 32.70
N PHE A 27 -23.52 -3.26 34.01
CA PHE A 27 -23.91 -4.26 35.00
C PHE A 27 -25.42 -4.20 35.21
N ILE A 28 -26.07 -5.35 35.13
CA ILE A 28 -27.50 -5.56 35.36
C ILE A 28 -27.63 -6.48 36.56
N ALA A 29 -28.41 -6.10 37.55
CA ALA A 29 -28.74 -6.93 38.68
C ALA A 29 -29.84 -7.95 38.32
N ALA A 30 -29.89 -9.08 39.02
CA ALA A 30 -30.99 -10.04 38.84
C ALA A 30 -32.35 -9.42 39.22
N ASN A 31 -32.40 -8.69 40.33
CA ASN A 31 -33.61 -8.08 40.89
C ASN A 31 -33.79 -6.61 40.45
N ALA A 32 -35.03 -6.14 40.48
CA ALA A 32 -35.36 -4.73 40.30
C ALA A 32 -34.75 -3.87 41.41
N ARG A 33 -34.22 -2.70 41.05
CA ARG A 33 -33.61 -1.73 41.98
C ARG A 33 -32.54 -2.38 42.88
N PRO A 34 -31.30 -2.55 42.39
CA PRO A 34 -30.27 -3.31 43.10
C PRO A 34 -29.92 -2.83 44.53
N GLU A 35 -30.24 -1.59 44.91
CA GLU A 35 -29.84 -0.99 46.21
C GLU A 35 -28.32 -1.07 46.50
N PHE A 36 -27.52 -1.20 45.45
CA PHE A 36 -26.06 -1.12 45.46
C PHE A 36 -25.55 -0.39 44.21
N SER A 37 -24.29 0.01 44.25
CA SER A 37 -23.55 0.58 43.13
C SER A 37 -22.29 -0.24 42.84
N ILE A 38 -21.74 -0.10 41.64
CA ILE A 38 -20.46 -0.70 41.27
C ILE A 38 -19.35 0.30 41.55
N ALA A 39 -18.40 -0.06 42.43
CA ALA A 39 -17.21 0.73 42.71
C ALA A 39 -16.17 -0.05 43.54
N PRO A 40 -14.87 0.12 43.27
CA PRO A 40 -14.30 0.73 42.06
C PRO A 40 -14.49 -0.20 40.84
N LEU A 41 -14.41 0.34 39.62
CA LEU A 41 -14.43 -0.44 38.37
C LEU A 41 -13.17 -0.19 37.54
N PHE A 42 -12.51 -1.27 37.12
CA PHE A 42 -11.36 -1.24 36.23
C PHE A 42 -11.61 -2.14 35.01
N VAL A 43 -11.57 -1.56 33.81
CA VAL A 43 -11.61 -2.33 32.56
C VAL A 43 -10.24 -2.21 31.90
N SER A 44 -9.49 -3.31 31.82
CA SER A 44 -8.11 -3.30 31.37
C SER A 44 -7.86 -4.27 30.23
N ALA A 45 -7.25 -3.79 29.13
CA ALA A 45 -6.72 -4.64 28.07
C ALA A 45 -5.20 -4.77 28.23
N SER A 46 -4.67 -5.97 28.04
CA SER A 46 -3.22 -6.19 27.95
C SER A 46 -2.85 -6.55 26.52
N VAL A 47 -2.14 -5.65 25.85
CA VAL A 47 -1.72 -5.79 24.45
C VAL A 47 -0.24 -6.14 24.40
N ARG A 48 0.11 -7.13 23.58
CA ARG A 48 1.47 -7.60 23.36
C ARG A 48 1.84 -7.51 21.89
N SER A 49 3.13 -7.53 21.61
CA SER A 49 3.65 -7.55 20.23
C SER A 49 3.19 -8.80 19.45
N GLU A 50 3.03 -9.94 20.14
CA GLU A 50 2.51 -11.19 19.59
C GLU A 50 1.06 -11.11 19.11
N ASP A 51 0.24 -10.25 19.73
CA ASP A 51 -1.19 -10.10 19.40
C ASP A 51 -1.41 -9.50 18.01
N VAL A 52 -0.40 -8.85 17.43
CA VAL A 52 -0.48 -8.17 16.13
C VAL A 52 0.59 -8.65 15.12
N ALA A 53 1.39 -9.65 15.47
CA ALA A 53 2.59 -10.02 14.71
C ALA A 53 2.31 -10.61 13.30
N LYS A 54 1.19 -11.31 13.10
CA LYS A 54 0.82 -11.92 11.81
C LYS A 54 -0.66 -11.71 11.49
N ARG A 55 -1.50 -12.16 12.41
CA ARG A 55 -2.95 -11.91 12.44
C ARG A 55 -3.27 -11.36 13.81
N VAL A 56 -4.30 -10.52 13.86
CA VAL A 56 -4.77 -9.99 15.13
C VAL A 56 -5.35 -11.16 15.93
N SER A 57 -4.72 -11.44 17.07
CA SER A 57 -5.17 -12.46 18.01
C SER A 57 -6.22 -11.87 18.97
N PRO A 58 -7.09 -12.72 19.54
CA PRO A 58 -7.96 -12.29 20.63
C PRO A 58 -7.16 -11.71 21.80
N VAL A 59 -7.66 -10.62 22.37
CA VAL A 59 -7.02 -9.95 23.52
C VAL A 59 -7.81 -10.24 24.77
N THR A 60 -7.12 -10.61 25.85
CA THR A 60 -7.75 -10.76 27.16
C THR A 60 -8.00 -9.39 27.78
N VAL A 61 -9.27 -9.04 27.90
CA VAL A 61 -9.74 -7.88 28.68
C VAL A 61 -10.13 -8.35 30.06
N THR A 62 -9.59 -7.70 31.08
CA THR A 62 -9.90 -7.99 32.48
C THR A 62 -10.83 -6.91 33.01
N VAL A 63 -12.01 -7.31 33.46
CA VAL A 63 -12.97 -6.46 34.16
C VAL A 63 -12.84 -6.75 35.64
N SER A 64 -12.40 -5.77 36.43
CA SER A 64 -12.27 -5.90 37.88
C SER A 64 -13.20 -4.92 38.57
N TRP A 65 -13.98 -5.37 39.55
CA TRP A 65 -14.94 -4.51 40.25
C TRP A 65 -15.17 -4.91 41.70
N SER A 66 -15.85 -4.03 42.43
CA SER A 66 -16.50 -4.36 43.70
C SER A 66 -17.91 -3.78 43.72
N VAL A 67 -18.74 -4.31 44.62
CA VAL A 67 -20.12 -3.91 44.84
C VAL A 67 -20.17 -3.12 46.14
N ALA A 68 -20.54 -1.85 46.03
CA ALA A 68 -20.73 -0.95 47.15
C ALA A 68 -22.21 -0.97 47.56
N PRO A 69 -22.58 -1.57 48.71
CA PRO A 69 -23.95 -1.51 49.20
C PRO A 69 -24.36 -0.07 49.52
N ALA A 70 -25.65 0.23 49.44
CA ALA A 70 -26.18 1.46 50.02
C ALA A 70 -25.87 1.53 51.53
N ALA A 71 -25.77 2.74 52.09
CA ALA A 71 -25.30 2.96 53.48
C ALA A 71 -26.05 2.16 54.55
N ASN A 72 -27.30 1.76 54.30
CA ASN A 72 -28.16 1.02 55.23
C ASN A 72 -28.34 -0.46 54.89
N ARG A 73 -27.50 -1.01 54.00
CA ARG A 73 -27.62 -2.39 53.51
C ARG A 73 -26.38 -3.22 53.82
N THR A 74 -26.62 -4.46 54.21
CA THR A 74 -25.54 -5.43 54.36
C THR A 74 -25.27 -6.15 53.02
N PRO A 75 -24.03 -6.62 52.77
CA PRO A 75 -23.71 -7.44 51.60
C PRO A 75 -24.60 -8.68 51.43
N ALA A 76 -25.10 -9.25 52.52
CA ALA A 76 -25.98 -10.41 52.49
C ALA A 76 -27.40 -10.06 51.99
N GLU A 77 -27.91 -8.87 52.34
CA GLU A 77 -29.24 -8.40 51.91
C GLU A 77 -29.31 -8.09 50.42
N ILE A 78 -28.20 -7.64 49.83
CA ILE A 78 -28.13 -7.29 48.40
C ILE A 78 -27.68 -8.45 47.51
N ALA A 79 -27.43 -9.62 48.09
CA ALA A 79 -26.85 -10.77 47.42
C ALA A 79 -27.72 -11.26 46.25
N GLN A 80 -27.20 -11.11 45.04
CA GLN A 80 -27.89 -11.52 43.82
C GLN A 80 -26.92 -11.63 42.65
N ASP A 81 -27.27 -12.46 41.67
CA ASP A 81 -26.47 -12.58 40.46
C ASP A 81 -26.38 -11.25 39.71
N LEU A 82 -25.20 -11.01 39.13
CA LEU A 82 -24.94 -9.88 38.27
C LEU A 82 -24.89 -10.37 36.82
N TYR A 83 -25.33 -9.53 35.91
CA TYR A 83 -25.20 -9.77 34.49
C TYR A 83 -24.38 -8.66 33.87
N LEU A 84 -23.43 -9.01 33.01
CA LEU A 84 -22.63 -8.07 32.25
C LEU A 84 -23.02 -8.17 30.79
N LEU A 85 -23.52 -7.06 30.23
CA LEU A 85 -23.62 -6.88 28.79
C LEU A 85 -22.27 -6.42 28.28
N TRP A 86 -21.75 -7.07 27.25
CA TRP A 86 -20.44 -6.76 26.68
C TRP A 86 -20.53 -6.55 25.16
N PRO A 87 -19.91 -5.49 24.60
CA PRO A 87 -19.88 -5.24 23.17
C PRO A 87 -18.71 -6.00 22.54
N GLY A 88 -19.03 -7.00 21.74
CA GLY A 88 -18.05 -7.84 21.06
C GLY A 88 -18.24 -9.32 21.37
N GLU A 89 -17.40 -10.14 20.73
CA GLU A 89 -17.52 -11.59 20.76
C GLU A 89 -16.40 -12.21 21.58
N VAL A 90 -16.76 -13.14 22.48
CA VAL A 90 -15.79 -13.93 23.23
C VAL A 90 -15.15 -14.99 22.33
N ALA A 91 -13.82 -15.02 22.32
CA ALA A 91 -13.02 -15.88 21.46
C ALA A 91 -12.92 -17.32 21.96
N SER A 92 -12.74 -17.53 23.27
CA SER A 92 -12.51 -18.84 23.91
C SER A 92 -13.37 -19.02 25.18
N THR A 93 -13.57 -20.29 25.58
CA THR A 93 -14.28 -20.70 26.80
C THR A 93 -13.32 -21.45 27.71
N VAL A 94 -13.54 -21.40 29.01
CA VAL A 94 -12.85 -22.25 29.98
C VAL A 94 -13.46 -23.64 29.92
N HIS A 95 -12.66 -24.63 29.51
CA HIS A 95 -13.01 -26.05 29.40
C HIS A 95 -14.33 -26.34 28.61
N GLY A 96 -14.57 -27.60 28.28
CA GLY A 96 -15.64 -28.03 27.36
C GLY A 96 -17.05 -28.02 27.96
N ASP A 97 -17.21 -27.50 29.17
CA ASP A 97 -18.48 -27.59 29.89
C ASP A 97 -19.53 -26.64 29.31
N PRO A 98 -20.78 -27.11 29.15
CA PRO A 98 -21.83 -26.33 28.55
C PRO A 98 -22.21 -25.17 29.48
N ALA A 99 -22.35 -23.98 28.89
CA ALA A 99 -22.93 -22.83 29.58
C ALA A 99 -24.34 -23.13 30.09
N ASP A 100 -24.78 -22.36 31.09
CA ASP A 100 -26.15 -22.41 31.59
C ASP A 100 -27.18 -22.29 30.43
N PRO A 101 -28.00 -23.32 30.18
CA PRO A 101 -28.94 -23.34 29.06
C PRO A 101 -30.11 -22.36 29.26
N THR A 102 -30.31 -21.82 30.47
CA THR A 102 -31.32 -20.77 30.70
C THR A 102 -30.91 -19.45 30.06
N LEU A 103 -29.61 -19.14 30.06
CA LEU A 103 -29.07 -17.92 29.48
C LEU A 103 -29.25 -17.91 27.95
N ALA A 104 -29.00 -19.06 27.32
CA ALA A 104 -29.22 -19.28 25.90
C ALA A 104 -30.70 -19.07 25.52
N ARG A 105 -31.61 -19.78 26.22
CA ARG A 105 -33.05 -19.67 26.00
C ARG A 105 -33.58 -18.25 26.17
N GLN A 106 -33.07 -17.50 27.15
CA GLN A 106 -33.46 -16.11 27.37
C GLN A 106 -33.09 -15.22 26.18
N VAL A 107 -31.89 -15.41 25.62
CA VAL A 107 -31.42 -14.64 24.46
C VAL A 107 -32.18 -15.02 23.18
N GLU A 108 -32.46 -16.32 22.98
CA GLU A 108 -33.25 -16.80 21.85
C GLU A 108 -34.71 -16.32 21.90
N ALA A 109 -35.32 -16.28 23.09
CA ALA A 109 -36.68 -15.78 23.28
C ALA A 109 -36.83 -14.30 22.88
N LEU A 110 -35.73 -13.54 22.87
CA LEU A 110 -35.68 -12.15 22.39
C LEU A 110 -35.43 -12.04 20.87
N GLY A 111 -35.39 -13.17 20.16
CA GLY A 111 -35.23 -13.23 18.70
C GLY A 111 -33.79 -13.11 18.23
N PHE A 112 -32.80 -13.35 19.10
CA PHE A 112 -31.39 -13.36 18.71
C PHE A 112 -30.92 -14.75 18.31
N THR A 113 -29.90 -14.80 17.45
CA THR A 113 -29.22 -16.04 17.06
C THR A 113 -27.96 -16.21 17.91
N ILE A 114 -27.85 -17.35 18.60
CA ILE A 114 -26.65 -17.68 19.37
C ILE A 114 -25.52 -18.08 18.43
N LYS A 115 -24.35 -17.48 18.62
CA LYS A 115 -23.11 -17.85 17.91
C LYS A 115 -22.24 -18.79 18.71
N LYS A 116 -22.15 -18.52 20.02
CA LYS A 116 -21.25 -19.25 20.93
C LYS A 116 -21.76 -19.12 22.36
N HIS A 117 -21.54 -20.12 23.17
CA HIS A 117 -21.75 -20.05 24.61
C HIS A 117 -20.62 -20.79 25.34
N GLY A 118 -20.40 -20.49 26.60
CA GLY A 118 -19.39 -21.17 27.42
C GLY A 118 -19.25 -20.58 28.81
N LEU A 119 -18.11 -20.81 29.42
CA LEU A 119 -17.73 -20.37 30.76
C LEU A 119 -16.50 -19.46 30.70
N LEU A 120 -16.46 -18.46 31.58
CA LEU A 120 -15.37 -17.50 31.73
C LEU A 120 -14.79 -17.60 33.14
N PRO A 121 -13.47 -17.44 33.31
CA PRO A 121 -12.85 -17.57 34.62
C PRO A 121 -13.22 -16.37 35.49
N LEU A 122 -13.71 -16.66 36.69
CA LEU A 122 -14.06 -15.67 37.71
C LEU A 122 -13.11 -15.83 38.89
N SER A 123 -12.42 -14.75 39.23
CA SER A 123 -11.46 -14.71 40.34
C SER A 123 -11.69 -13.47 41.20
N ALA A 124 -11.00 -13.39 42.33
CA ALA A 124 -10.91 -12.22 43.18
C ALA A 124 -9.46 -11.87 43.41
N ARG A 125 -9.12 -10.58 43.42
CA ARG A 125 -7.80 -10.10 43.77
C ARG A 125 -7.87 -9.33 45.09
N ASN A 126 -6.99 -9.65 46.02
CA ASN A 126 -6.87 -8.91 47.26
C ASN A 126 -6.27 -7.51 46.97
N ARG A 127 -6.89 -6.47 47.53
CA ARG A 127 -6.46 -5.07 47.38
C ARG A 127 -5.10 -4.82 48.03
N SER A 128 -4.80 -5.45 49.17
CA SER A 128 -3.49 -5.34 49.83
C SER A 128 -2.36 -6.04 49.06
N GLY A 129 -2.70 -7.00 48.20
CA GLY A 129 -1.78 -7.69 47.29
C GLY A 129 -1.69 -7.08 45.88
N MET A 130 -2.21 -5.87 45.67
CA MET A 130 -2.00 -5.18 44.39
C MET A 130 -0.53 -4.79 44.24
N GLY A 131 0.06 -5.11 43.08
CA GLY A 131 1.48 -4.85 42.78
C GLY A 131 2.45 -5.97 43.14
N THR A 132 2.09 -6.92 44.00
CA THR A 132 3.00 -7.98 44.47
C THR A 132 2.98 -9.27 43.64
N GLY A 133 2.13 -9.33 42.60
CA GLY A 133 1.91 -10.52 41.76
C GLY A 133 1.15 -11.67 42.45
N THR A 134 0.92 -11.57 43.77
CA THR A 134 0.22 -12.56 44.60
C THR A 134 -1.20 -12.10 44.95
N GLY A 135 -1.99 -12.98 45.59
CA GLY A 135 -3.31 -12.61 46.13
C GLY A 135 -4.48 -12.72 45.15
N VAL A 136 -4.39 -13.60 44.15
CA VAL A 136 -5.54 -13.98 43.32
C VAL A 136 -6.17 -15.26 43.87
N ARG A 137 -7.48 -15.25 44.08
CA ARG A 137 -8.29 -16.39 44.52
C ARG A 137 -9.29 -16.74 43.43
N LEU A 138 -9.42 -18.02 43.07
CA LEU A 138 -10.45 -18.46 42.13
C LEU A 138 -11.83 -18.43 42.83
N LEU A 139 -12.82 -17.82 42.19
CA LEU A 139 -14.21 -17.75 42.68
C LEU A 139 -15.16 -18.72 41.94
N GLY A 140 -14.68 -19.35 40.87
CA GLY A 140 -15.42 -20.23 39.99
C GLY A 140 -15.46 -19.68 38.58
N GLU A 141 -16.62 -19.81 37.93
CA GLU A 141 -16.80 -19.47 36.52
C GLU A 141 -18.11 -18.70 36.29
N ALA A 142 -18.14 -17.88 35.25
CA ALA A 142 -19.30 -17.12 34.81
C ALA A 142 -19.79 -17.63 33.45
N SER A 143 -21.08 -17.94 33.33
CA SER A 143 -21.67 -18.40 32.06
C SER A 143 -21.85 -17.25 31.09
N PHE A 144 -21.55 -17.46 29.82
CA PHE A 144 -21.77 -16.46 28.77
C PHE A 144 -22.45 -17.03 27.53
N VAL A 145 -23.16 -16.16 26.83
CA VAL A 145 -23.73 -16.39 25.51
C VAL A 145 -23.35 -15.22 24.61
N THR A 146 -22.71 -15.51 23.48
CA THR A 146 -22.44 -14.59 22.39
C THR A 146 -23.51 -14.76 21.32
N PHE A 147 -24.11 -13.67 20.88
CA PHE A 147 -25.25 -13.67 19.98
C PHE A 147 -25.17 -12.52 18.98
N SER A 148 -25.98 -12.61 17.93
CA SER A 148 -26.18 -11.53 16.96
C SER A 148 -27.65 -11.42 16.57
N ARG A 149 -28.03 -10.29 15.97
CA ARG A 149 -29.33 -10.17 15.33
C ARG A 149 -29.38 -11.10 14.09
N PRO A 150 -30.53 -11.71 13.76
CA PRO A 150 -30.70 -12.49 12.55
C PRO A 150 -30.27 -11.69 11.30
N GLU A 151 -29.62 -12.36 10.35
CA GLU A 151 -28.91 -11.76 9.21
C GLU A 151 -29.77 -10.89 8.27
N THR A 152 -31.08 -10.82 8.48
CA THR A 152 -32.04 -10.11 7.63
C THR A 152 -32.02 -8.59 7.78
N VAL A 153 -31.41 -8.02 8.83
CA VAL A 153 -31.62 -6.59 9.17
C VAL A 153 -30.41 -5.68 8.88
N ALA A 154 -29.17 -6.17 8.79
CA ALA A 154 -28.02 -5.41 8.29
C ALA A 154 -26.76 -6.28 8.12
N ARG A 155 -26.15 -6.29 6.93
CA ARG A 155 -24.76 -6.78 6.76
C ARG A 155 -23.85 -5.93 7.65
N GLY A 156 -23.18 -6.56 8.62
CA GLY A 156 -22.22 -5.90 9.51
C GLY A 156 -22.62 -5.79 10.99
N SER A 157 -23.76 -6.36 11.41
CA SER A 157 -24.10 -6.51 12.84
C SER A 157 -23.03 -7.36 13.55
N ARG A 158 -22.13 -6.70 14.28
CA ARG A 158 -21.14 -7.36 15.13
C ARG A 158 -21.84 -8.04 16.32
N GLY A 159 -21.35 -9.22 16.74
CA GLY A 159 -21.94 -9.97 17.85
C GLY A 159 -21.70 -9.29 19.19
N ALA A 160 -22.57 -9.58 20.16
CA ALA A 160 -22.46 -9.12 21.53
C ALA A 160 -22.47 -10.31 22.49
N THR A 161 -21.97 -10.10 23.71
CA THR A 161 -21.93 -11.14 24.73
C THR A 161 -22.77 -10.74 25.94
N PHE A 162 -23.58 -11.67 26.42
CA PHE A 162 -24.31 -11.57 27.68
C PHE A 162 -23.73 -12.57 28.67
N ILE A 163 -23.35 -12.10 29.85
CA ILE A 163 -22.61 -12.89 30.84
C ILE A 163 -23.39 -12.90 32.14
N ARG A 164 -23.67 -14.08 32.69
CA ARG A 164 -24.21 -14.27 34.04
C ARG A 164 -23.06 -14.53 35.00
N ILE A 165 -22.93 -13.67 36.00
CA ILE A 165 -21.91 -13.69 37.02
C ILE A 165 -22.58 -14.10 38.34
N PRO A 166 -22.31 -15.30 38.86
CA PRO A 166 -22.92 -15.77 40.10
C PRO A 166 -22.44 -14.93 41.28
N TRP A 167 -23.33 -14.60 42.22
CA TRP A 167 -22.95 -13.84 43.41
C TRP A 167 -21.88 -14.55 44.24
N LYS A 168 -20.90 -13.78 44.73
CA LYS A 168 -19.86 -14.23 45.66
C LYS A 168 -19.63 -13.15 46.71
N ALA A 169 -19.41 -13.54 47.96
CA ALA A 169 -19.24 -12.60 49.07
C ALA A 169 -18.05 -11.66 48.85
N GLU A 170 -17.01 -12.12 48.15
CA GLU A 170 -15.83 -11.34 47.79
C GLU A 170 -16.16 -10.13 46.88
N MET A 171 -17.29 -10.13 46.16
CA MET A 171 -17.70 -9.02 45.30
C MET A 171 -18.06 -7.78 46.11
N ALA A 172 -18.73 -7.96 47.26
CA ALA A 172 -19.16 -6.90 48.16
C ALA A 172 -18.20 -6.70 49.36
N SER A 173 -16.97 -7.21 49.26
CA SER A 173 -15.94 -7.07 50.27
C SER A 173 -15.08 -5.83 50.02
N VAL A 174 -14.64 -5.18 51.11
CA VAL A 174 -13.70 -4.05 51.07
C VAL A 174 -12.28 -4.50 50.71
N ASP A 175 -11.91 -5.75 50.99
CA ASP A 175 -10.54 -6.27 50.80
C ASP A 175 -10.31 -6.87 49.42
N TRP A 176 -11.38 -7.19 48.70
CA TRP A 176 -11.30 -7.93 47.44
C TRP A 176 -11.84 -7.11 46.27
N LEU A 177 -11.32 -7.41 45.08
CA LEU A 177 -11.86 -6.98 43.80
C LEU A 177 -12.18 -8.23 42.99
N ALA A 178 -13.45 -8.43 42.67
CA ALA A 178 -13.85 -9.46 41.72
C ALA A 178 -13.22 -9.17 40.36
N ARG A 179 -12.87 -10.21 39.63
CA ARG A 179 -12.11 -10.16 38.38
C ARG A 179 -12.65 -11.19 37.41
N LEU A 180 -13.11 -10.71 36.26
CA LEU A 180 -13.58 -11.51 35.13
C LEU A 180 -12.62 -11.34 33.96
N GLU A 181 -12.12 -12.44 33.40
CA GLU A 181 -11.25 -12.39 32.22
C GLU A 181 -12.03 -12.74 30.96
N LEU A 182 -11.98 -11.83 29.99
CA LEU A 182 -12.74 -11.89 28.75
C LEU A 182 -11.76 -11.98 27.58
N PRO A 183 -11.53 -13.18 27.01
CA PRO A 183 -10.77 -13.29 25.77
C PRO A 183 -11.65 -12.82 24.62
N LEU A 184 -11.38 -11.64 24.07
CA LEU A 184 -12.29 -10.97 23.13
C LEU A 184 -11.69 -10.84 21.74
N ARG A 185 -12.56 -10.98 20.74
CA ARG A 185 -12.25 -10.69 19.33
C ARG A 185 -12.38 -9.20 19.06
N ASP A 186 -11.65 -8.73 18.05
CA ASP A 186 -11.78 -7.38 17.49
C ASP A 186 -11.58 -6.21 18.48
N VAL A 187 -10.97 -6.46 19.65
CA VAL A 187 -10.52 -5.40 20.57
C VAL A 187 -9.41 -4.58 19.94
N ILE A 188 -8.54 -5.25 19.17
CA ILE A 188 -7.58 -4.64 18.27
C ILE A 188 -8.13 -4.76 16.86
N VAL A 189 -8.10 -3.67 16.10
CA VAL A 189 -8.52 -3.64 14.70
C VAL A 189 -7.39 -3.05 13.86
N PRO A 190 -7.04 -3.64 12.71
CA PRO A 190 -6.08 -3.01 11.81
C PRO A 190 -6.67 -1.73 11.24
N ARG A 191 -5.93 -0.62 11.33
CA ARG A 191 -6.29 0.63 10.65
C ARG A 191 -5.96 0.45 9.17
N GLN A 192 -6.96 0.67 8.31
CA GLN A 192 -6.76 0.72 6.87
C GLN A 192 -5.86 1.93 6.57
N VAL A 193 -4.65 1.65 6.09
CA VAL A 193 -3.66 2.64 5.68
C VAL A 193 -3.29 2.39 4.22
N SER A 194 -2.73 3.40 3.56
CA SER A 194 -2.27 3.21 2.18
C SER A 194 -1.16 2.14 2.13
N TRP A 195 -1.03 1.44 1.00
CA TRP A 195 0.04 0.44 0.81
C TRP A 195 1.43 1.05 1.01
N LEU A 196 1.60 2.32 0.64
CA LEU A 196 2.84 3.06 0.82
C LEU A 196 3.15 3.23 2.32
N GLU A 197 2.16 3.66 3.10
CA GLU A 197 2.28 3.84 4.53
C GLU A 197 2.56 2.52 5.27
N GLU A 198 1.91 1.42 4.87
CA GLU A 198 2.19 0.07 5.38
C GLU A 198 3.63 -0.38 5.07
N MET A 199 4.14 -0.05 3.87
CA MET A 199 5.51 -0.37 3.47
C MET A 199 6.53 0.36 4.36
N PHE A 200 6.34 1.66 4.60
CA PHE A 200 7.28 2.49 5.36
C PHE A 200 7.21 2.29 6.87
N TRP A 201 6.00 2.27 7.42
CA TRP A 201 5.77 2.37 8.86
C TRP A 201 5.22 1.07 9.47
N GLY A 202 4.81 0.11 8.64
CA GLY A 202 4.18 -1.13 9.08
C GLY A 202 2.67 -0.99 9.25
N ARG A 203 2.04 -2.08 9.71
CA ARG A 203 0.60 -2.11 9.95
C ARG A 203 0.25 -1.34 11.22
N ARG A 204 -0.66 -0.39 11.08
CA ARG A 204 -1.20 0.35 12.22
C ARG A 204 -2.40 -0.37 12.81
N HIS A 205 -2.51 -0.30 14.12
CA HIS A 205 -3.56 -0.97 14.87
C HIS A 205 -4.24 0.03 15.79
N ILE A 206 -5.53 -0.18 16.04
CA ILE A 206 -6.32 0.58 17.00
C ILE A 206 -6.81 -0.39 18.03
N VAL A 207 -6.46 -0.16 19.31
CA VAL A 207 -7.06 -0.85 20.44
C VAL A 207 -8.15 0.03 21.03
N THR A 208 -9.31 -0.55 21.31
CA THR A 208 -10.45 0.16 21.90
C THR A 208 -10.91 -0.57 23.16
N VAL A 209 -10.90 0.15 24.28
CA VAL A 209 -11.55 -0.26 25.54
C VAL A 209 -12.59 0.79 25.87
N SER A 210 -13.75 0.40 26.36
CA SER A 210 -14.85 1.32 26.66
C SER A 210 -15.57 0.93 27.94
N PHE A 211 -16.46 1.79 28.44
CA PHE A 211 -17.50 1.49 29.42
C PHE A 211 -18.71 2.41 29.20
N GLY A 212 -19.93 1.92 29.48
CA GLY A 212 -21.16 2.74 29.44
C GLY A 212 -21.62 3.23 28.06
N ASP A 213 -21.18 2.64 26.95
CA ASP A 213 -21.54 3.11 25.61
C ASP A 213 -22.80 2.37 25.05
N VAL A 214 -24.02 2.84 25.30
CA VAL A 214 -25.24 2.00 25.10
C VAL A 214 -25.65 1.73 23.62
N GLY A 215 -24.96 2.30 22.61
CA GLY A 215 -25.50 2.34 21.24
C GLY A 215 -25.41 1.06 20.40
N TYR A 216 -24.93 -0.08 20.91
CA TYR A 216 -24.76 -1.29 20.09
C TYR A 216 -26.12 -1.91 19.75
N VAL A 217 -26.46 -1.97 18.45
CA VAL A 217 -27.81 -2.35 17.96
C VAL A 217 -28.27 -3.72 18.47
N SER A 218 -27.34 -4.67 18.65
CA SER A 218 -27.66 -6.00 19.21
C SER A 218 -27.86 -5.99 20.73
N LEU A 219 -27.31 -5.02 21.47
CA LEU A 219 -27.46 -4.92 22.93
C LEU A 219 -28.69 -4.12 23.35
N TYR A 220 -29.19 -3.22 22.49
CA TYR A 220 -30.28 -2.32 22.83
C TYR A 220 -31.55 -3.00 23.39
N PRO A 221 -32.09 -4.09 22.80
CA PRO A 221 -33.29 -4.74 23.33
C PRO A 221 -33.09 -5.33 24.75
N LEU A 222 -31.93 -5.95 24.99
CA LEU A 222 -31.56 -6.52 26.30
C LEU A 222 -31.41 -5.42 27.35
N TYR A 223 -30.72 -4.33 26.98
CA TYR A 223 -30.56 -3.18 27.86
C TYR A 223 -31.92 -2.54 28.19
N PHE A 224 -32.75 -2.24 27.18
CA PHE A 224 -34.03 -1.55 27.39
C PHE A 224 -34.99 -2.35 28.27
N GLY A 225 -35.05 -3.67 28.09
CA GLY A 225 -35.86 -4.56 28.94
C GLY A 225 -35.35 -4.65 30.39
N ALA A 226 -34.05 -4.48 30.61
CA ALA A 226 -33.42 -4.57 31.92
C ALA A 226 -33.04 -3.22 32.55
N ARG A 227 -33.41 -2.08 31.95
CA ARG A 227 -32.97 -0.73 32.38
C ARG A 227 -33.22 -0.43 33.86
N HIS A 228 -34.30 -0.97 34.43
CA HIS A 228 -34.69 -0.79 35.83
C HIS A 228 -33.86 -1.63 36.83
N ARG A 229 -32.98 -2.49 36.32
CA ARG A 229 -32.05 -3.35 37.06
C ARG A 229 -30.60 -2.94 36.86
N VAL A 230 -30.33 -1.89 36.09
CA VAL A 230 -28.98 -1.41 35.85
C VAL A 230 -28.38 -0.95 37.18
N ALA A 231 -27.21 -1.50 37.51
CA ALA A 231 -26.45 -1.08 38.68
C ALA A 231 -25.70 0.21 38.35
N PRO A 232 -25.92 1.31 39.08
CA PRO A 232 -25.21 2.56 38.84
C PRO A 232 -23.73 2.42 39.19
N LEU A 233 -22.88 3.17 38.51
CA LEU A 233 -21.48 3.33 38.91
C LEU A 233 -21.43 4.35 40.06
N ALA A 234 -20.77 4.01 41.17
CA ALA A 234 -20.58 4.99 42.24
C ALA A 234 -19.58 6.08 41.78
N PRO A 235 -19.61 7.29 42.38
CA PRO A 235 -18.66 8.37 42.06
C PRO A 235 -17.21 8.11 42.51
N ASP A 236 -16.87 6.85 42.74
CA ASP A 236 -15.57 6.38 43.22
C ASP A 236 -14.58 6.17 42.07
N PHE A 237 -13.31 5.97 42.43
CA PHE A 237 -12.22 5.84 41.45
C PHE A 237 -12.39 4.64 40.51
N SER A 238 -12.76 4.89 39.27
CA SER A 238 -12.91 3.89 38.20
C SER A 238 -12.07 4.27 36.99
N LEU A 239 -11.47 3.30 36.29
CA LEU A 239 -10.56 3.56 35.16
C LEU A 239 -10.78 2.58 33.98
N LEU A 240 -10.61 3.10 32.78
CA LEU A 240 -10.25 2.31 31.61
C LEU A 240 -8.73 2.27 31.48
N LEU A 241 -8.16 1.10 31.23
CA LEU A 241 -6.72 0.91 31.06
C LEU A 241 -6.40 0.14 29.78
N VAL A 242 -5.34 0.54 29.10
CA VAL A 242 -4.66 -0.26 28.08
C VAL A 242 -3.20 -0.37 28.47
N ASN A 243 -2.73 -1.59 28.67
CA ASN A 243 -1.35 -1.89 29.01
C ASN A 243 -0.66 -2.48 27.79
N PHE A 244 0.37 -1.82 27.30
CA PHE A 244 1.21 -2.32 26.20
C PHE A 244 2.49 -2.91 26.78
N ALA A 245 2.69 -4.21 26.58
CA ALA A 245 3.99 -4.83 26.79
C ALA A 245 4.99 -4.39 25.70
N ASP A 246 6.27 -4.69 25.88
CA ASP A 246 7.33 -4.37 24.92
C ASP A 246 7.38 -2.89 24.51
N SER A 247 7.24 -1.97 25.48
CA SER A 247 7.15 -0.53 25.25
C SER A 247 8.33 0.07 24.46
N SER A 248 9.52 -0.55 24.54
CA SER A 248 10.70 -0.17 23.75
C SER A 248 10.52 -0.30 22.24
N HIS A 249 9.57 -1.11 21.79
CA HIS A 249 9.22 -1.34 20.39
C HIS A 249 7.83 -0.79 20.04
N LEU A 250 7.21 -0.06 20.96
CA LEU A 250 5.90 0.53 20.80
C LEU A 250 6.03 1.95 20.26
N ARG A 251 5.34 2.23 19.16
CA ARG A 251 5.07 3.59 18.70
C ARG A 251 3.58 3.87 18.83
N VAL A 252 3.24 4.93 19.55
CA VAL A 252 1.87 5.44 19.66
C VAL A 252 1.73 6.67 18.79
N ASP A 253 0.74 6.65 17.90
CA ASP A 253 0.48 7.73 16.95
C ASP A 253 -0.61 8.69 17.47
N GLU A 254 -1.65 8.14 18.10
CA GLU A 254 -2.83 8.90 18.52
C GLU A 254 -3.49 8.26 19.75
N ILE A 255 -4.03 9.10 20.63
CA ILE A 255 -4.76 8.69 21.84
C ILE A 255 -6.05 9.49 21.88
N VAL A 256 -7.18 8.80 22.05
CA VAL A 256 -8.51 9.41 22.14
C VAL A 256 -9.24 8.86 23.37
N PRO A 257 -9.78 9.73 24.25
CA PRO A 257 -9.69 11.19 24.22
C PRO A 257 -8.30 11.69 24.62
N VAL A 258 -8.00 12.96 24.29
CA VAL A 258 -6.75 13.64 24.67
C VAL A 258 -6.57 13.79 26.18
N SER A 259 -7.65 13.65 26.96
CA SER A 259 -7.61 13.64 28.42
C SER A 259 -7.06 12.35 29.03
N ALA A 260 -6.88 11.29 28.22
CA ALA A 260 -6.27 10.05 28.67
C ALA A 260 -4.79 10.26 29.05
N ARG A 261 -4.36 9.61 30.12
CA ARG A 261 -3.00 9.71 30.65
C ARG A 261 -2.15 8.56 30.13
N ARG A 262 -0.98 8.88 29.61
CA ARG A 262 0.08 7.94 29.21
C ARG A 262 1.17 7.94 30.27
N ARG A 263 1.51 6.77 30.83
CA ARG A 263 2.56 6.63 31.86
C ARG A 263 3.31 5.31 31.69
N PRO A 264 4.60 5.25 32.02
CA PRO A 264 5.26 3.97 32.22
C PRO A 264 4.57 3.22 33.37
N SER A 265 4.47 1.90 33.25
CA SER A 265 3.92 1.06 34.32
C SER A 265 4.87 1.02 35.51
N GLU A 266 4.37 1.33 36.70
CA GLU A 266 5.15 1.28 37.95
C GLU A 266 5.46 -0.15 38.39
N THR A 267 4.63 -1.12 37.99
CA THR A 267 4.70 -2.52 38.48
C THR A 267 5.25 -3.50 37.45
N ARG A 268 5.43 -3.07 36.20
CA ARG A 268 5.86 -3.93 35.10
C ARG A 268 6.93 -3.21 34.30
N GLU A 269 8.10 -3.82 34.22
CA GLU A 269 9.18 -3.32 33.37
C GLU A 269 8.74 -3.33 31.89
N ASN A 270 9.27 -2.38 31.12
CA ASN A 270 9.06 -2.27 29.68
C ASN A 270 7.56 -2.30 29.28
N THR A 271 6.70 -1.77 30.14
CA THR A 271 5.25 -1.72 29.92
C THR A 271 4.79 -0.28 29.99
N GLU A 272 3.98 0.12 29.04
CA GLU A 272 3.36 1.45 29.01
C GLU A 272 1.86 1.35 29.25
N THR A 273 1.34 2.18 30.15
CA THR A 273 -0.07 2.18 30.57
C THR A 273 -0.75 3.46 30.12
N PHE A 274 -1.87 3.29 29.42
CA PHE A 274 -2.79 4.35 29.05
C PHE A 274 -4.02 4.23 29.93
N SER A 275 -4.43 5.33 30.56
CA SER A 275 -5.54 5.33 31.51
C SER A 275 -6.51 6.48 31.28
N LEU A 276 -7.80 6.22 31.41
CA LEU A 276 -8.85 7.21 31.36
C LEU A 276 -9.77 7.01 32.58
N PRO A 277 -9.91 8.02 33.47
CA PRO A 277 -10.90 7.96 34.53
C PRO A 277 -12.32 7.85 33.99
N ILE A 278 -13.09 6.92 34.54
CA ILE A 278 -14.50 6.75 34.24
C ILE A 278 -15.28 7.69 35.15
N MET A 279 -15.98 8.64 34.56
CA MET A 279 -16.92 9.49 35.28
C MET A 279 -18.20 8.71 35.56
N ALA A 280 -18.69 8.81 36.80
CA ALA A 280 -20.04 8.37 37.16
C ALA A 280 -21.07 9.29 36.50
N SER A 281 -21.30 9.08 35.21
CA SER A 281 -22.56 9.40 34.56
C SER A 281 -23.50 8.23 34.82
N ASP A 282 -24.82 8.41 34.72
CA ASP A 282 -25.83 7.34 34.88
C ASP A 282 -25.76 6.24 33.77
N GLY A 283 -24.56 5.88 33.33
CA GLY A 283 -24.27 4.79 32.40
C GLY A 283 -24.65 5.07 30.96
N LEU A 284 -24.98 6.32 30.62
CA LEU A 284 -25.52 6.69 29.31
C LEU A 284 -24.47 7.31 28.38
N THR A 285 -23.45 7.99 28.91
CA THR A 285 -22.43 8.59 28.04
C THR A 285 -21.30 7.61 27.79
N PRO A 286 -21.03 7.27 26.51
CA PRO A 286 -19.89 6.47 26.11
C PRO A 286 -18.60 7.01 26.70
N GLN A 287 -17.89 6.18 27.46
CA GLN A 287 -16.51 6.49 27.82
C GLN A 287 -15.62 5.46 27.14
N LEU A 288 -14.76 5.94 26.25
CA LEU A 288 -13.91 5.08 25.43
C LEU A 288 -12.46 5.56 25.50
N LEU A 289 -11.56 4.60 25.50
CA LEU A 289 -10.12 4.78 25.38
C LEU A 289 -9.69 4.07 24.10
N LYS A 290 -9.36 4.86 23.08
CA LYS A 290 -8.79 4.41 21.82
C LYS A 290 -7.32 4.79 21.79
N VAL A 291 -6.48 3.82 21.48
CA VAL A 291 -5.04 4.05 21.28
C VAL A 291 -4.67 3.50 19.91
N GLN A 292 -4.10 4.36 19.07
CA GLN A 292 -3.50 3.95 17.82
C GLN A 292 -2.02 3.71 18.00
N PHE A 293 -1.57 2.53 17.60
CA PHE A 293 -0.21 2.08 17.83
C PHE A 293 0.32 1.21 16.69
N THR A 294 1.64 1.05 16.70
CA THR A 294 2.38 0.12 15.85
C THR A 294 3.53 -0.48 16.65
N TYR A 295 3.72 -1.79 16.56
CA TYR A 295 4.94 -2.45 17.00
C TYR A 295 5.94 -2.53 15.85
N PHE A 296 7.19 -2.12 16.10
CA PHE A 296 8.27 -2.25 15.12
C PHE A 296 9.27 -3.32 15.57
N ARG A 297 9.94 -3.97 14.60
CA ARG A 297 11.02 -4.93 14.87
C ARG A 297 12.37 -4.26 14.67
N GLY A 298 13.23 -4.24 15.70
CA GLY A 298 14.60 -3.71 15.65
C GLY A 298 14.75 -2.32 16.28
N LYS A 299 15.99 -1.82 16.37
CA LYS A 299 16.32 -0.57 17.09
C LYS A 299 15.91 0.72 16.36
N LEU A 300 15.76 0.68 15.03
CA LEU A 300 15.35 1.82 14.20
C LEU A 300 14.41 1.37 13.07
N PRO A 301 13.52 2.24 12.56
CA PRO A 301 12.75 1.97 11.35
C PRO A 301 13.66 2.05 10.11
N TRP A 302 14.24 0.91 9.69
CA TRP A 302 15.16 0.85 8.54
C TRP A 302 14.48 1.01 7.17
N ARG A 303 13.18 0.72 7.07
CA ARG A 303 12.42 0.70 5.81
C ARG A 303 12.43 2.05 5.06
N PRO A 304 12.18 3.20 5.71
CA PRO A 304 12.32 4.51 5.06
C PRO A 304 13.71 4.81 4.54
N ILE A 305 14.75 4.40 5.29
CA ILE A 305 16.15 4.61 4.91
C ILE A 305 16.46 3.81 3.64
N LEU A 306 16.11 2.52 3.61
CA LEU A 306 16.33 1.64 2.46
C LEU A 306 15.59 2.12 1.21
N PHE A 307 14.33 2.56 1.36
CA PHE A 307 13.56 3.06 0.23
C PHE A 307 14.13 4.39 -0.30
N SER A 308 14.57 5.28 0.59
CA SER A 308 15.24 6.53 0.19
C SER A 308 16.55 6.24 -0.55
N ALA A 309 17.34 5.27 -0.07
CA ALA A 309 18.57 4.83 -0.73
C ALA A 309 18.28 4.18 -2.10
N LEU A 310 17.21 3.38 -2.20
CA LEU A 310 16.76 2.78 -3.46
C LEU A 310 16.33 3.84 -4.47
N LEU A 311 15.52 4.81 -4.05
CA LEU A 311 15.10 5.95 -4.89
C LEU A 311 16.30 6.78 -5.35
N LEU A 312 17.25 7.03 -4.46
CA LEU A 312 18.50 7.72 -4.80
C LEU A 312 19.31 6.92 -5.84
N GLY A 313 19.40 5.60 -5.67
CA GLY A 313 20.04 4.70 -6.64
C GLY A 313 19.34 4.70 -8.00
N LEU A 314 18.02 4.61 -8.03
CA LEU A 314 17.20 4.69 -9.25
C LEU A 314 17.33 6.05 -9.95
N GLY A 315 17.31 7.15 -9.19
CA GLY A 315 17.54 8.49 -9.72
C GLY A 315 18.89 8.60 -10.44
N ASN A 316 19.95 8.07 -9.84
CA ASN A 316 21.29 8.06 -10.43
C ASN A 316 21.43 7.13 -11.65
N LEU A 317 20.64 6.06 -11.74
CA LEU A 317 20.64 5.14 -12.89
C LEU A 317 19.85 5.67 -14.10
N THR A 318 18.97 6.66 -13.90
CA THR A 318 18.14 7.23 -14.97
C THR A 318 18.99 7.94 -16.03
N GLY A 319 20.05 8.65 -15.62
CA GLY A 319 20.98 9.34 -16.53
C GLY A 319 21.66 8.42 -17.57
N PRO A 320 22.42 7.39 -17.15
CA PRO A 320 23.13 6.52 -18.08
C PRO A 320 22.21 5.67 -18.97
N LEU A 321 21.04 5.24 -18.47
CA LEU A 321 20.05 4.49 -19.27
C LEU A 321 19.37 5.36 -20.34
N VAL A 322 18.97 6.59 -20.00
CA VAL A 322 18.39 7.53 -20.98
C VAL A 322 19.44 7.94 -22.01
N ALA A 323 20.69 8.18 -21.58
CA ALA A 323 21.77 8.54 -22.48
C ALA A 323 22.09 7.43 -23.50
N THR A 324 22.05 6.16 -23.09
CA THR A 324 22.31 5.03 -24.00
C THR A 324 21.19 4.85 -25.03
N VAL A 325 19.92 5.03 -24.64
CA VAL A 325 18.77 5.02 -25.56
C VAL A 325 18.83 6.20 -26.54
N MET A 326 19.11 7.42 -26.05
CA MET A 326 19.25 8.61 -26.90
C MET A 326 20.40 8.49 -27.90
N ARG A 327 21.54 7.90 -27.51
CA ARG A 327 22.66 7.65 -28.44
C ARG A 327 22.31 6.66 -29.55
N ARG A 328 21.47 5.66 -29.28
CA ARG A 328 20.98 4.72 -30.32
C ARG A 328 20.00 5.42 -31.27
N LEU A 329 19.06 6.19 -30.75
CA LEU A 329 18.13 6.98 -31.56
C LEU A 329 18.86 8.01 -32.43
N ALA A 330 19.83 8.74 -31.88
CA ALA A 330 20.61 9.73 -32.62
C ALA A 330 21.42 9.11 -33.77
N ARG A 331 21.95 7.89 -33.60
CA ARG A 331 22.66 7.16 -34.66
C ARG A 331 21.74 6.75 -35.81
N VAL A 332 20.55 6.24 -35.49
CA VAL A 332 19.55 5.85 -36.49
C VAL A 332 18.99 7.07 -37.24
N LEU A 333 18.81 8.20 -36.55
CA LEU A 333 18.35 9.45 -37.15
C LEU A 333 19.42 10.08 -38.07
N ARG A 334 20.70 10.13 -37.65
CA ARG A 334 21.80 10.62 -38.50
C ARG A 334 22.01 9.78 -39.76
N ALA A 335 21.74 8.48 -39.72
CA ALA A 335 21.84 7.61 -40.89
C ALA A 335 20.71 7.83 -41.92
N ARG A 336 19.59 8.43 -41.52
CA ARG A 336 18.37 8.52 -42.36
C ARG A 336 17.96 9.94 -42.75
N ILE A 337 18.53 10.97 -42.13
CA ILE A 337 18.12 12.36 -42.31
C ILE A 337 19.31 13.20 -42.76
N HIS A 338 19.26 13.70 -43.99
CA HIS A 338 20.16 14.74 -44.47
C HIS A 338 19.48 16.10 -44.36
N VAL A 339 20.19 17.08 -43.81
CA VAL A 339 19.75 18.49 -43.70
C VAL A 339 20.70 19.30 -44.56
N GLY A 340 20.22 19.82 -45.68
CA GLY A 340 21.03 20.61 -46.62
C GLY A 340 20.28 20.94 -47.91
N ARG A 341 20.42 22.19 -48.38
CA ARG A 341 19.80 22.73 -49.59
C ARG A 341 20.88 22.88 -50.66
N GLY A 342 20.88 22.01 -51.67
CA GLY A 342 21.84 22.03 -52.79
C GLY A 342 22.09 20.63 -53.34
N GLU A 343 22.44 20.53 -54.63
CA GLU A 343 22.81 19.27 -55.28
C GLU A 343 23.86 18.53 -54.44
N ALA A 344 23.48 17.37 -53.90
CA ALA A 344 24.41 16.53 -53.20
C ALA A 344 25.41 16.00 -54.23
N GLY A 345 26.60 16.60 -54.27
CA GLY A 345 27.76 16.02 -54.93
C GLY A 345 27.99 14.64 -54.34
N GLY A 346 27.50 13.61 -55.02
CA GLY A 346 27.82 12.22 -54.68
C GLY A 346 29.34 12.11 -54.61
N ARG A 347 29.87 11.52 -53.53
CA ARG A 347 31.31 11.29 -53.42
C ARG A 347 31.73 10.44 -54.62
N ALA A 348 32.46 11.06 -55.54
CA ALA A 348 33.06 10.40 -56.68
C ALA A 348 34.46 9.94 -56.29
N ARG A 349 34.82 8.71 -56.62
CA ARG A 349 36.16 8.17 -56.42
C ARG A 349 36.65 7.60 -57.76
N GLY A 350 37.78 8.08 -58.25
CA GLY A 350 38.27 7.79 -59.61
C GLY A 350 37.82 8.83 -60.63
N THR A 351 38.40 8.76 -61.83
CA THR A 351 38.16 9.70 -62.93
C THR A 351 37.08 9.14 -63.84
N VAL A 352 35.89 9.76 -63.83
CA VAL A 352 34.82 9.46 -64.79
C VAL A 352 34.65 10.67 -65.70
N PRO A 353 34.83 10.54 -67.03
CA PRO A 353 34.62 11.63 -67.95
C PRO A 353 33.18 12.15 -67.86
N PRO A 354 32.96 13.47 -67.85
CA PRO A 354 31.61 14.02 -67.85
C PRO A 354 30.89 13.63 -69.16
N PRO A 355 29.56 13.41 -69.14
CA PRO A 355 28.79 13.04 -70.34
C PRO A 355 28.97 14.03 -71.49
N GLU A 356 29.05 15.31 -71.16
CA GLU A 356 29.29 16.42 -72.09
C GLU A 356 30.64 16.33 -72.81
N ALA A 357 31.67 15.74 -72.17
CA ALA A 357 32.95 15.50 -72.82
C ALA A 357 32.87 14.33 -73.80
N LEU A 358 32.20 13.23 -73.41
CA LEU A 358 32.01 12.06 -74.28
C LEU A 358 31.18 12.40 -75.52
N GLU A 359 30.17 13.26 -75.39
CA GLU A 359 29.37 13.75 -76.52
C GLU A 359 30.15 14.59 -77.52
N ARG A 360 31.30 15.16 -77.12
CA ARG A 360 32.17 15.98 -77.99
C ARG A 360 33.22 15.16 -78.72
N ILE A 361 33.46 13.92 -78.31
CA ILE A 361 34.38 13.01 -79.01
C ILE A 361 33.66 12.47 -80.25
N ARG A 362 34.31 12.62 -81.41
CA ARG A 362 33.81 12.17 -82.71
C ARG A 362 34.77 11.11 -83.28
N PRO A 363 34.31 9.86 -83.48
CA PRO A 363 35.13 8.82 -84.09
C PRO A 363 35.69 9.26 -85.45
N GLY A 364 36.98 9.02 -85.68
CA GLY A 364 37.70 9.41 -86.90
C GLY A 364 38.19 10.86 -86.92
N GLU A 365 37.64 11.76 -86.11
CA GLU A 365 38.01 13.18 -86.09
C GLU A 365 38.87 13.54 -84.87
N THR A 366 38.45 13.11 -83.68
CA THR A 366 39.12 13.42 -82.42
C THR A 366 40.40 12.58 -82.26
N ASN A 367 41.49 13.25 -81.90
CA ASN A 367 42.79 12.61 -81.69
C ASN A 367 43.03 12.23 -80.21
N TYR A 368 44.13 11.51 -79.95
CA TYR A 368 44.52 11.07 -78.62
C TYR A 368 44.66 12.22 -77.61
N GLU A 369 45.43 13.26 -77.95
CA GLU A 369 45.67 14.39 -77.05
C GLU A 369 44.42 15.22 -76.76
N GLU A 370 43.56 15.40 -77.76
CA GLU A 370 42.29 16.11 -77.64
C GLU A 370 41.32 15.32 -76.75
N THR A 371 41.34 13.98 -76.83
CA THR A 371 40.55 13.13 -75.94
C THR A 371 41.00 13.26 -74.48
N LEU A 372 42.31 13.27 -74.22
CA LEU A 372 42.85 13.50 -72.87
C LEU A 372 42.49 14.90 -72.33
N ARG A 373 42.53 15.93 -73.19
CA ARG A 373 42.11 17.29 -72.81
C ARG A 373 40.63 17.40 -72.48
N LEU A 374 39.77 16.71 -73.24
CA LEU A 374 38.32 16.75 -73.06
C LEU A 374 37.86 15.93 -71.85
N CYS A 375 38.42 14.73 -71.64
CA CYS A 375 38.02 13.85 -70.55
C CYS A 375 38.69 14.18 -69.21
N GLY A 376 39.93 14.67 -69.23
CA GLY A 376 40.73 15.00 -68.06
C GLY A 376 41.14 13.80 -67.19
N GLY A 377 42.03 14.04 -66.22
CA GLY A 377 42.54 13.04 -65.25
C GLY A 377 43.51 12.01 -65.84
N ASP A 378 43.95 11.06 -65.00
CA ASP A 378 44.90 10.00 -65.39
C ASP A 378 44.14 8.70 -65.76
N PRO A 379 44.03 8.33 -67.05
CA PRO A 379 43.43 7.07 -67.44
C PRO A 379 44.40 5.88 -67.36
N GLU A 380 43.84 4.67 -67.36
CA GLU A 380 44.62 3.44 -67.59
C GLU A 380 44.81 3.25 -69.10
N GLU A 381 46.05 3.18 -69.57
CA GLU A 381 46.37 2.89 -70.99
C GLU A 381 46.62 1.39 -71.18
N GLU A 382 45.94 0.79 -72.17
CA GLU A 382 46.19 -0.59 -72.61
C GLU A 382 46.67 -0.58 -74.08
N GLN A 383 47.84 -1.14 -74.34
CA GLN A 383 48.39 -1.26 -75.69
C GLN A 383 48.47 -2.74 -76.09
N ARG A 384 47.82 -3.12 -77.19
CA ARG A 384 47.88 -4.51 -77.69
C ARG A 384 49.06 -4.68 -78.64
N LEU A 385 50.04 -5.49 -78.24
CA LEU A 385 51.21 -5.88 -79.05
C LEU A 385 50.85 -7.18 -79.81
N PRO A 386 51.04 -7.22 -81.15
CA PRO A 386 52.34 -7.04 -81.79
C PRO A 386 52.44 -5.90 -82.83
N SER A 387 51.36 -5.13 -83.10
CA SER A 387 51.37 -4.09 -84.13
C SER A 387 51.43 -2.64 -83.63
N GLY A 388 51.25 -2.36 -82.33
CA GLY A 388 51.40 -1.01 -81.75
C GLY A 388 50.42 0.07 -82.26
N GLU A 389 49.69 -0.19 -83.36
CA GLU A 389 48.77 0.73 -84.03
C GLU A 389 47.43 0.90 -83.30
N ILE A 390 47.10 -0.01 -82.37
CA ILE A 390 45.84 0.01 -81.61
C ILE A 390 46.13 0.26 -80.13
N ARG A 391 45.59 1.37 -79.61
CA ARG A 391 45.70 1.78 -78.19
C ARG A 391 44.29 1.93 -77.61
N ALA A 392 44.08 1.51 -76.38
CA ALA A 392 42.84 1.73 -75.65
C ALA A 392 43.12 2.57 -74.40
N VAL A 393 42.20 3.49 -74.10
CA VAL A 393 42.22 4.32 -72.89
C VAL A 393 41.00 3.99 -72.07
N ILE A 394 41.20 3.61 -70.81
CA ILE A 394 40.14 3.16 -69.91
C ILE A 394 40.04 4.13 -68.74
N TYR A 395 38.87 4.77 -68.62
CA TYR A 395 38.50 5.58 -67.46
C TYR A 395 37.61 4.78 -66.52
N ARG A 396 38.03 4.65 -65.26
CA ARG A 396 37.29 3.93 -64.22
C ARG A 396 36.99 4.85 -63.05
N GLY A 397 35.73 4.87 -62.63
CA GLY A 397 35.36 5.55 -61.41
C GLY A 397 34.03 5.08 -60.82
N GLN A 398 33.82 5.47 -59.58
CA GLN A 398 32.66 5.09 -58.78
C GLN A 398 31.92 6.35 -58.33
N ARG A 399 30.61 6.35 -58.51
CA ARG A 399 29.72 7.42 -58.04
C ARG A 399 28.70 6.84 -57.08
N VAL A 400 28.66 7.37 -55.85
CA VAL A 400 27.63 7.01 -54.88
C VAL A 400 26.44 7.96 -55.06
N VAL A 401 25.29 7.42 -55.46
CA VAL A 401 24.08 8.20 -55.78
C VAL A 401 22.97 7.91 -54.75
N PRO A 402 22.42 8.93 -54.07
CA PRO A 402 21.31 8.74 -53.13
C PRO A 402 19.97 8.58 -53.85
N ARG A 403 19.17 7.56 -53.47
CA ARG A 403 17.80 7.41 -53.98
C ARG A 403 16.77 7.97 -52.98
N ARG A 404 16.23 9.13 -53.31
CA ARG A 404 15.29 9.90 -52.47
C ARG A 404 13.88 9.27 -52.49
N GLN A 405 13.20 9.25 -51.35
CA GLN A 405 11.81 8.76 -51.25
C GLN A 405 10.81 9.88 -50.96
N ARG A 406 11.13 10.82 -50.05
CA ARG A 406 10.29 11.98 -49.74
C ARG A 406 11.16 13.20 -49.41
N SER A 407 10.83 14.35 -50.00
CA SER A 407 11.41 15.65 -49.64
C SER A 407 10.36 16.50 -48.92
N PHE A 408 10.73 17.09 -47.79
CA PHE A 408 9.91 18.07 -47.08
C PHE A 408 10.79 19.26 -46.73
N GLY A 409 10.69 20.33 -47.52
CA GLY A 409 11.51 21.53 -47.36
C GLY A 409 13.01 21.21 -47.41
N TRP A 410 13.73 21.50 -46.32
CA TRP A 410 15.20 21.47 -46.26
C TRP A 410 15.75 20.09 -45.86
N VAL A 411 14.86 19.10 -45.76
CA VAL A 411 15.14 17.76 -45.26
C VAL A 411 14.66 16.73 -46.29
N SER A 412 15.54 15.82 -46.68
CA SER A 412 15.20 14.71 -47.57
C SER A 412 15.55 13.37 -46.93
N THR A 413 14.59 12.43 -46.93
CA THR A 413 14.82 11.06 -46.49
C THR A 413 15.33 10.19 -47.64
N VAL A 414 16.47 9.54 -47.43
CA VAL A 414 17.11 8.62 -48.39
C VAL A 414 16.65 7.20 -48.09
N SER A 415 16.15 6.48 -49.09
CA SER A 415 15.69 5.09 -48.92
C SER A 415 16.85 4.10 -48.94
N HIS A 416 17.82 4.30 -49.82
CA HIS A 416 19.07 3.54 -49.94
C HIS A 416 20.08 4.31 -50.80
N TRP A 417 21.34 3.87 -50.75
CA TRP A 417 22.44 4.38 -51.56
C TRP A 417 22.80 3.36 -52.63
N ASP A 418 22.90 3.80 -53.88
CA ASP A 418 23.37 2.98 -55.00
C ASP A 418 24.81 3.39 -55.33
N VAL A 419 25.67 2.41 -55.61
CA VAL A 419 26.99 2.64 -56.20
C VAL A 419 26.89 2.37 -57.69
N GLU A 420 27.20 3.39 -58.48
CA GLU A 420 27.39 3.25 -59.91
C GLU A 420 28.88 3.11 -60.19
N GLN A 421 29.29 1.99 -60.78
CA GLN A 421 30.62 1.80 -61.33
C GLN A 421 30.57 2.17 -62.82
N HIS A 422 31.36 3.17 -63.18
CA HIS A 422 31.47 3.70 -64.54
C HIS A 422 32.82 3.26 -65.10
N GLU A 423 32.78 2.58 -66.24
CA GLU A 423 33.94 2.20 -67.03
C GLU A 423 33.73 2.69 -68.46
N VAL A 424 34.60 3.59 -68.92
CA VAL A 424 34.57 4.11 -70.29
C VAL A 424 35.86 3.72 -70.97
N GLN A 425 35.74 2.93 -72.03
CA GLN A 425 36.86 2.52 -72.87
C GLN A 425 36.77 3.26 -74.20
N ILE A 426 37.87 3.89 -74.59
CA ILE A 426 38.02 4.59 -75.87
C ILE A 426 39.15 3.91 -76.64
N ASP A 427 38.82 3.33 -77.78
CA ASP A 427 39.78 2.63 -78.63
C ASP A 427 40.28 3.58 -79.73
N PHE A 428 41.58 3.54 -79.98
CA PHE A 428 42.28 4.35 -80.96
C PHE A 428 42.95 3.47 -82.00
N GLU A 429 42.92 3.92 -83.25
CA GLU A 429 43.66 3.33 -84.37
C GLU A 429 44.40 4.47 -85.08
N ARG A 430 45.73 4.38 -85.20
CA ARG A 430 46.58 5.45 -85.78
C ARG A 430 46.28 6.83 -85.17
N GLU A 431 46.22 6.88 -83.84
CA GLU A 431 45.97 8.07 -83.01
C GLU A 431 44.59 8.74 -83.13
N ARG A 432 43.65 8.14 -83.86
CA ARG A 432 42.26 8.62 -83.98
C ARG A 432 41.30 7.70 -83.27
N VAL A 433 40.27 8.27 -82.66
CA VAL A 433 39.22 7.50 -81.97
C VAL A 433 38.50 6.61 -82.98
N ARG A 434 38.45 5.30 -82.72
CA ARG A 434 37.73 4.32 -83.53
C ARG A 434 36.38 4.00 -82.93
N ASP A 435 36.34 3.71 -81.63
CA ASP A 435 35.14 3.28 -80.93
C ASP A 435 35.14 3.79 -79.49
N ILE A 436 33.95 3.97 -78.92
CA ILE A 436 33.73 4.43 -77.56
C ILE A 436 32.71 3.51 -76.90
N GLN A 437 33.12 2.81 -75.84
CA GLN A 437 32.25 1.93 -75.07
C GLN A 437 32.12 2.43 -73.64
N ALA A 438 30.92 2.88 -73.28
CA ALA A 438 30.59 3.24 -71.90
C ALA A 438 29.78 2.12 -71.25
N ARG A 439 30.28 1.56 -70.15
CA ARG A 439 29.62 0.54 -69.34
C ARG A 439 29.32 1.11 -67.95
N VAL A 440 28.05 1.05 -67.57
CA VAL A 440 27.59 1.46 -66.24
C VAL A 440 27.01 0.24 -65.53
N ARG A 441 27.63 -0.16 -64.41
CA ARG A 441 27.11 -1.21 -63.53
C ARG A 441 26.58 -0.59 -62.25
N ARG A 442 25.34 -0.89 -61.89
CA ARG A 442 24.71 -0.41 -60.65
C ARG A 442 24.60 -1.53 -59.63
N ALA A 443 25.09 -1.29 -58.43
CA ALA A 443 24.96 -2.21 -57.30
C ALA A 443 24.44 -1.47 -56.06
N ARG A 444 23.58 -2.15 -55.29
CA ARG A 444 22.99 -1.59 -54.07
C ARG A 444 24.03 -1.64 -52.94
N LEU A 445 24.25 -0.52 -52.25
CA LEU A 445 25.11 -0.51 -51.07
C LEU A 445 24.26 -0.91 -49.85
N ALA A 446 24.61 -2.03 -49.20
CA ALA A 446 23.90 -2.51 -48.01
C ALA A 446 24.17 -1.65 -46.77
N GLU A 447 25.28 -0.90 -46.73
CA GLU A 447 25.67 -0.10 -45.58
C GLU A 447 26.65 1.02 -46.00
N PRO A 448 26.43 2.29 -45.62
CA PRO A 448 27.45 3.32 -45.81
C PRO A 448 28.59 3.07 -44.82
N THR A 449 29.80 2.80 -45.32
CA THR A 449 30.99 2.75 -44.46
C THR A 449 31.20 4.13 -43.84
N ALA A 450 31.02 4.23 -42.53
CA ALA A 450 31.25 5.45 -41.78
C ALA A 450 32.76 5.72 -41.74
N GLY A 451 33.18 6.83 -42.36
CA GLY A 451 34.41 7.53 -42.04
C GLY A 451 34.07 8.71 -41.15
#